data_AF-A0AAE3FPI7-F1
#
_entry.id   AF-A0AAE3FPI7-F1
#
_cell.length_a   1.000
_cell.length_b   1.000
_cell.length_c   1.000
_cell.angle_alpha   90.00
_cell.angle_beta   90.00
_cell.angle_gamma   90.00
#
_symmetry.space_group_name_H-M   'P 1'
#
loop_
_entity.id
_entity.type
_entity.pdbx_description
1 polymer ?
#
loop_
_entity_poly.entity_id
_entity_poly.type
_entity_poly.pdbx_seq_one_letter_code
_entity_poly.pdbx_strand_id
1 'polypeptide(L)'
;MSGDPSLPAAEYREVQDGRLTDNRAAYPLSAYFEGAALERYQYLSHVYDSSHHPDLPATFEQTDLCERMLMKHAGEAAARAVREGNVSLLSYLTGLTHREVDLSEARTLMKIVDEMRRPGWMPVFVGHTDGGKTNTALWLAFLALLDDPDMVLATNVTTLEFHDDALDERVHYVESKSELRDLCDEYDDIFAVLDEFSTEANAQTSNYDVNEHFYELVTFKSKLGLRMIVIGHREDGYDIAPALREHSTYFVKQVREEHDLEADEYHAEFYDAIDDGNFVGEQFTIDPVPSIESDADYDPDETATFEITD
;
A
#
# COMPACT_ATOMS: atom_id res chain seq x y z
N MET A 1 -8.00 -8.54 26.33
CA MET A 1 -8.67 -7.23 26.24
C MET A 1 -7.66 -6.26 25.66
N SER A 2 -7.63 -6.13 24.33
CA SER A 2 -6.81 -5.11 23.65
C SER A 2 -7.67 -3.86 23.58
N GLY A 3 -7.42 -2.88 24.44
CA GLY A 3 -8.06 -1.57 24.32
C GLY A 3 -7.44 -0.84 23.13
N ASP A 4 -8.27 -0.13 22.36
CA ASP A 4 -7.79 0.64 21.21
C ASP A 4 -6.83 1.76 21.68
N PRO A 5 -5.55 1.76 21.27
CA PRO A 5 -4.58 2.77 21.68
C PRO A 5 -4.86 4.15 21.06
N SER A 6 -5.84 4.29 20.16
CA SER A 6 -6.33 5.58 19.65
C SER A 6 -7.09 6.39 20.71
N LEU A 7 -7.81 5.71 21.62
CA LEU A 7 -8.64 6.33 22.66
C LEU A 7 -7.82 7.21 23.62
N PRO A 8 -6.73 6.72 24.23
CA PRO A 8 -5.91 7.53 25.13
C PRO A 8 -5.27 8.75 24.46
N ALA A 9 -4.95 8.65 23.16
CA ALA A 9 -4.35 9.75 22.40
C ALA A 9 -5.37 10.84 22.05
N ALA A 10 -6.61 10.45 21.72
CA ALA A 10 -7.71 11.37 21.51
C ALA A 10 -8.15 12.05 22.82
N GLU A 11 -8.25 11.30 23.92
CA GLU A 11 -8.53 11.87 25.25
C GLU A 11 -7.45 12.87 25.67
N TYR A 12 -6.17 12.59 25.39
CA TYR A 12 -5.07 13.52 25.65
C TYR A 12 -5.21 14.83 24.86
N ARG A 13 -5.60 14.75 23.58
CA ARG A 13 -5.88 15.94 22.75
C ARG A 13 -7.04 16.77 23.31
N GLU A 14 -8.14 16.12 23.68
CA GLU A 14 -9.31 16.80 24.24
C GLU A 14 -9.03 17.44 25.62
N VAL A 15 -8.10 16.86 26.39
CA VAL A 15 -7.56 17.48 27.61
C VAL A 15 -6.69 18.70 27.28
N GLN A 16 -5.88 18.65 26.22
CA GLN A 16 -5.08 19.79 25.76
C GLN A 16 -5.90 20.92 25.14
N ASP A 17 -6.96 20.60 24.41
CA ASP A 17 -7.93 21.54 23.84
C ASP A 17 -8.88 22.12 24.91
N GLY A 18 -8.73 21.69 26.18
CA GLY A 18 -9.50 22.17 27.32
C GLY A 18 -10.97 21.73 27.34
N ARG A 19 -11.31 20.68 26.58
CA ARG A 19 -12.69 20.19 26.40
C ARG A 19 -13.08 19.09 27.39
N LEU A 20 -12.11 18.32 27.90
CA LEU A 20 -12.39 17.18 28.78
C LEU A 20 -12.10 17.43 30.27
N THR A 21 -11.00 18.11 30.63
CA THR A 21 -10.66 18.45 32.03
C THR A 21 -9.82 19.73 32.13
N ASP A 22 -9.84 20.40 33.29
CA ASP A 22 -9.01 21.58 33.62
C ASP A 22 -7.52 21.23 33.90
N ASN A 23 -6.95 20.30 33.15
CA ASN A 23 -5.59 19.81 33.42
C ASN A 23 -4.52 20.69 32.76
N ARG A 24 -4.16 21.80 33.42
CA ARG A 24 -3.19 22.82 32.97
C ARG A 24 -1.71 22.37 32.91
N ALA A 25 -1.43 21.07 33.02
CA ALA A 25 -0.06 20.55 33.14
C ALA A 25 0.58 20.11 31.81
N ALA A 26 -0.16 20.10 30.70
CA ALA A 26 0.34 19.68 29.39
C ALA A 26 0.47 20.89 28.45
N TYR A 27 1.60 20.99 27.74
CA TYR A 27 1.78 21.96 26.66
C TYR A 27 1.03 21.46 25.41
N PRO A 28 0.05 22.21 24.86
CA PRO A 28 -0.89 21.69 23.86
C PRO A 28 -0.25 21.16 22.58
N LEU A 29 0.92 21.66 22.17
CA LEU A 29 1.56 21.28 20.92
C LEU A 29 2.80 20.39 21.12
N SER A 30 3.04 19.86 22.32
CA SER A 30 4.28 19.13 22.61
C SER A 30 4.49 17.88 21.76
N ALA A 31 3.42 17.23 21.31
CA ALA A 31 3.50 16.03 20.49
C ALA A 31 3.92 16.29 19.03
N TYR A 32 3.97 17.56 18.60
CA TYR A 32 4.50 17.96 17.29
C TYR A 32 6.01 18.24 17.31
N PHE A 33 6.66 18.24 18.49
CA PHE A 33 8.05 18.65 18.65
C PHE A 33 8.88 17.59 19.36
N GLU A 34 10.17 17.49 18.99
CA GLU A 34 11.13 16.61 19.64
C GLU A 34 12.49 17.28 19.87
N GLY A 35 13.28 16.72 20.79
CA GLY A 35 14.63 17.18 21.11
C GLY A 35 14.70 18.69 21.33
N ALA A 36 15.63 19.35 20.63
CA ALA A 36 15.85 20.79 20.75
C ALA A 36 14.64 21.65 20.33
N ALA A 37 13.75 21.14 19.48
CA ALA A 37 12.53 21.86 19.10
C ALA A 37 11.49 21.84 20.22
N LEU A 38 11.34 20.70 20.90
CA LEU A 38 10.45 20.55 22.06
C LEU A 38 10.92 21.41 23.23
N GLU A 39 12.22 21.36 23.55
CA GLU A 39 12.81 22.19 24.60
C GLU A 39 12.58 23.69 24.32
N ARG A 40 12.74 24.10 23.06
CA ARG A 40 12.51 25.48 22.64
C ARG A 40 11.04 25.88 22.74
N TYR A 41 10.12 25.01 22.32
CA TYR A 41 8.68 25.25 22.47
C TYR A 41 8.29 25.40 23.93
N GLN A 42 8.70 24.47 24.80
CA GLN A 42 8.42 24.53 26.24
C GLN A 42 8.99 25.79 26.89
N TYR A 43 10.23 26.15 26.55
CA TYR A 43 10.85 27.38 27.05
C TYR A 43 10.08 28.62 26.61
N LEU A 44 9.76 28.73 25.32
CA LEU A 44 9.04 29.89 24.77
C LEU A 44 7.62 30.00 25.33
N SER A 45 6.87 28.89 25.43
CA SER A 45 5.56 28.87 26.08
C SER A 45 5.65 29.27 27.57
N HIS A 46 6.72 28.91 28.27
CA HIS A 46 6.91 29.26 29.68
C HIS A 46 7.25 30.74 29.91
N VAL A 47 8.08 31.33 29.05
CA VAL A 47 8.52 32.73 29.20
C VAL A 47 7.59 33.73 28.53
N TYR A 48 6.62 33.27 27.73
CA TYR A 48 5.65 34.13 27.07
C TYR A 48 4.66 34.73 28.09
N ASP A 49 4.64 36.05 28.18
CA ASP A 49 3.75 36.80 29.05
C ASP A 49 3.06 37.94 28.28
N SER A 50 1.78 37.77 28.00
CA SER A 50 0.93 38.75 27.31
C SER A 50 0.30 39.78 28.25
N SER A 51 0.46 39.64 29.58
CA SER A 51 -0.25 40.45 30.58
C SER A 51 0.05 41.96 30.51
N HIS A 52 1.21 42.33 29.96
CA HIS A 52 1.65 43.72 29.81
C HIS A 52 1.55 44.25 28.37
N HIS A 53 1.08 43.43 27.43
CA HIS A 53 1.09 43.72 26.00
C HIS A 53 -0.24 43.31 25.36
N PRO A 54 -1.26 44.19 25.39
CA PRO A 54 -2.61 43.88 24.92
C PRO A 54 -2.72 43.64 23.41
N ASP A 55 -1.68 44.02 22.64
CA ASP A 55 -1.58 43.80 21.20
C ASP A 55 -1.00 42.41 20.85
N LEU A 56 -0.50 41.66 21.84
CA LEU A 56 0.04 40.32 21.64
C LEU A 56 -1.03 39.24 21.88
N PRO A 57 -0.93 38.08 21.19
CA PRO A 57 -1.83 36.95 21.41
C PRO A 57 -1.88 36.48 22.87
N ALA A 58 -2.98 35.86 23.28
CA ALA A 58 -3.19 35.49 24.68
C ALA A 58 -2.19 34.43 25.16
N THR A 59 -1.81 33.50 24.28
CA THR A 59 -0.83 32.43 24.56
C THR A 59 0.25 32.37 23.48
N PHE A 60 1.38 31.72 23.79
CA PHE A 60 2.47 31.56 22.83
C PHE A 60 2.02 30.80 21.58
N GLU A 61 1.14 29.81 21.76
CA GLU A 61 0.58 28.96 20.71
C GLU A 61 -0.18 29.74 19.63
N GLN A 62 -0.66 30.94 19.96
CA GLN A 62 -1.40 31.82 19.05
C GLN A 62 -0.49 32.80 18.30
N THR A 63 0.83 32.72 18.49
CA THR A 63 1.79 33.61 17.81
C THR A 63 2.19 33.04 16.45
N ASP A 64 2.44 33.94 15.48
CA ASP A 64 3.01 33.59 14.16
C ASP A 64 4.31 32.77 14.28
N LEU A 65 5.08 32.99 15.36
CA LEU A 65 6.31 32.25 15.61
C LEU A 65 6.02 30.78 15.96
N CYS A 66 5.04 30.53 16.83
CA CYS A 66 4.65 29.17 17.18
C CYS A 66 4.01 28.47 15.97
N GLU A 67 3.19 29.17 15.19
CA GLU A 67 2.59 28.65 13.96
C GLU A 67 3.66 28.21 12.94
N ARG A 68 4.70 29.02 12.73
CA ARG A 68 5.84 28.64 11.84
C ARG A 68 6.64 27.47 12.38
N MET A 69 6.83 27.39 13.70
CA MET A 69 7.49 26.23 14.32
C MET A 69 6.66 24.96 14.11
N LEU A 70 5.34 25.06 14.30
CA LEU A 70 4.41 23.96 14.11
C LEU A 70 4.40 23.49 12.66
N MET A 71 4.25 24.39 11.67
CA MET A 71 4.25 24.03 10.24
C MET A 71 5.53 23.30 9.83
N LYS A 72 6.68 23.68 10.39
CA LYS A 72 7.96 23.03 10.10
C LYS A 72 8.02 21.60 10.64
N HIS A 73 7.51 21.35 11.84
CA HIS A 73 7.72 20.07 12.55
C HIS A 73 6.52 19.11 12.47
N ALA A 74 5.32 19.61 12.15
CA ALA A 74 4.12 18.78 12.01
C ALA A 74 4.24 17.77 10.85
N GLY A 75 4.81 18.18 9.71
CA GLY A 75 5.05 17.28 8.59
C GLY A 75 6.06 16.17 8.91
N GLU A 76 7.14 16.50 9.62
CA GLU A 76 8.15 15.53 10.06
C GLU A 76 7.57 14.52 11.06
N ALA A 77 6.74 14.99 12.00
CA ALA A 77 6.04 14.15 12.96
C ALA A 77 5.02 13.22 12.29
N ALA A 78 4.25 13.72 11.31
CA ALA A 78 3.26 12.94 10.58
C ALA A 78 3.92 11.87 9.70
N ALA A 79 4.92 12.25 8.90
CA ALA A 79 5.64 11.32 8.03
C ALA A 79 6.32 10.19 8.83
N ARG A 80 6.81 10.50 10.03
CA ARG A 80 7.38 9.49 10.93
C ARG A 80 6.32 8.59 11.55
N ALA A 81 5.18 9.15 11.96
CA ALA A 81 4.09 8.36 12.52
C ALA A 81 3.54 7.35 11.50
N VAL A 82 3.54 7.69 10.20
CA VAL A 82 3.29 6.73 9.11
C VAL A 82 4.38 5.65 9.06
N ARG A 83 5.66 6.04 8.97
CA ARG A 83 6.78 5.08 8.85
C ARG A 83 6.89 4.12 10.04
N GLU A 84 6.59 4.57 11.24
CA GLU A 84 6.70 3.78 12.47
C GLU A 84 5.39 3.05 12.83
N GLY A 85 4.34 3.18 12.01
CA GLY A 85 3.02 2.62 12.31
C GLY A 85 2.40 3.16 13.60
N ASN A 86 2.76 4.38 14.02
CA ASN A 86 2.29 5.00 15.26
C ASN A 86 0.91 5.64 15.04
N VAL A 87 -0.11 4.78 14.98
CA VAL A 87 -1.50 5.14 14.71
C VAL A 87 -2.04 6.17 15.71
N SER A 88 -1.66 6.05 16.99
CA SER A 88 -2.06 7.00 18.05
C SER A 88 -1.54 8.41 17.79
N LEU A 89 -0.32 8.54 17.27
CA LEU A 89 0.26 9.83 16.91
C LEU A 89 -0.39 10.40 15.65
N LEU A 90 -0.69 9.57 14.63
CA LEU A 90 -1.42 10.02 13.43
C LEU A 90 -2.81 10.59 13.75
N SER A 91 -3.61 9.89 14.57
CA SER A 91 -4.92 10.38 15.00
C SER A 91 -4.82 11.70 15.78
N TYR A 92 -3.76 11.85 16.57
CA TYR A 92 -3.49 13.10 17.28
C TYR A 92 -3.04 14.24 16.35
N LEU A 93 -2.19 13.99 15.35
CA LEU A 93 -1.65 15.03 14.47
C LEU A 93 -2.68 15.55 13.45
N THR A 94 -3.61 14.71 13.01
CA THR A 94 -4.49 15.00 11.85
C THR A 94 -5.77 15.78 12.18
N GLY A 95 -6.08 16.07 13.44
CA GLY A 95 -7.30 16.83 13.76
C GLY A 95 -8.56 15.98 13.84
N LEU A 96 -8.47 14.68 13.57
CA LEU A 96 -9.63 13.82 13.35
C LEU A 96 -10.29 13.43 14.68
N THR A 97 -11.04 14.37 15.27
CA THR A 97 -11.97 14.12 16.37
C THR A 97 -13.27 13.54 15.79
N HIS A 98 -13.59 12.29 16.14
CA HIS A 98 -14.93 11.70 16.08
C HIS A 98 -15.80 12.02 14.83
N ARG A 99 -15.33 11.64 13.64
CA ARG A 99 -16.13 10.66 12.89
C ARG A 99 -15.58 9.29 13.27
N GLU A 100 -16.35 8.23 13.19
CA GLU A 100 -15.79 6.88 13.12
C GLU A 100 -14.90 6.85 11.86
N VAL A 101 -13.68 7.39 11.97
CA VAL A 101 -12.67 7.30 10.92
C VAL A 101 -12.20 5.89 11.07
N ASP A 102 -12.67 5.04 10.17
CA ASP A 102 -12.26 3.67 10.14
C ASP A 102 -10.77 3.63 9.74
N LEU A 103 -9.89 3.66 10.75
CA LEU A 103 -8.45 3.51 10.55
C LEU A 103 -8.09 2.08 10.15
N SER A 104 -9.07 1.18 9.99
CA SER A 104 -8.87 -0.15 9.43
C SER A 104 -8.23 -0.05 8.04
N GLU A 105 -8.73 0.83 7.18
CA GLU A 105 -8.25 1.04 5.80
C GLU A 105 -6.78 1.44 5.79
N ALA A 106 -6.39 2.44 6.59
CA ALA A 106 -5.00 2.88 6.69
C ALA A 106 -4.08 1.78 7.26
N ARG A 107 -4.57 0.98 8.21
CA ARG A 107 -3.83 -0.17 8.76
C ARG A 107 -3.67 -1.27 7.72
N THR A 108 -4.70 -1.56 6.94
CA THR A 108 -4.66 -2.51 5.82
C THR A 108 -3.66 -2.04 4.76
N LEU A 109 -3.67 -0.75 4.41
CA LEU A 109 -2.71 -0.16 3.47
C LEU A 109 -1.26 -0.28 3.97
N MET A 110 -1.00 0.04 5.24
CA MET A 110 0.34 -0.12 5.81
C MET A 110 0.76 -1.59 5.85
N LYS A 111 -0.17 -2.51 6.16
CA LYS A 111 0.09 -3.95 6.17
C LYS A 111 0.47 -4.44 4.78
N ILE A 112 -0.24 -4.04 3.74
CA ILE A 112 0.07 -4.52 2.39
C ILE A 112 1.40 -3.97 1.86
N VAL A 113 1.72 -2.70 2.13
CA VAL A 113 3.04 -2.14 1.79
C VAL A 113 4.15 -2.91 2.50
N ASP A 114 3.97 -3.24 3.79
CA ASP A 114 4.94 -4.06 4.53
C ASP A 114 5.08 -5.47 3.96
N GLU A 115 3.98 -6.12 3.57
CA GLU A 115 4.00 -7.44 2.91
C GLU A 115 4.71 -7.39 1.56
N MET A 116 4.49 -6.35 0.74
CA MET A 116 5.14 -6.19 -0.56
C MET A 116 6.66 -6.05 -0.44
N ARG A 117 7.19 -5.54 0.67
CA ARG A 117 8.64 -5.48 0.90
C ARG A 117 9.29 -6.85 1.05
N ARG A 118 8.52 -7.92 1.32
CA ARG A 118 9.03 -9.29 1.45
C ARG A 118 9.79 -9.70 0.18
N PRO A 119 11.03 -10.21 0.30
CA PRO A 119 11.78 -10.66 -0.87
C PRO A 119 11.08 -11.82 -1.58
N GLY A 120 10.80 -11.66 -2.88
CA GLY A 120 10.04 -12.65 -3.64
C GLY A 120 8.56 -12.68 -3.32
N TRP A 121 7.98 -11.57 -2.86
CA TRP A 121 6.53 -11.46 -2.69
C TRP A 121 5.83 -11.80 -4.01
N MET A 122 4.89 -12.76 -3.94
CA MET A 122 4.24 -13.29 -5.12
C MET A 122 2.78 -13.68 -4.85
N PRO A 123 1.83 -12.74 -4.85
CA PRO A 123 0.43 -13.07 -4.82
C PRO A 123 -0.01 -13.64 -6.18
N VAL A 124 -0.97 -14.55 -6.13
CA VAL A 124 -1.56 -15.13 -7.34
C VAL A 124 -3.05 -14.83 -7.32
N PHE A 125 -3.52 -14.06 -8.30
CA PHE A 125 -4.93 -13.72 -8.44
C PHE A 125 -5.67 -14.87 -9.11
N VAL A 126 -6.82 -15.21 -8.53
CA VAL A 126 -7.70 -16.29 -8.99
C VAL A 126 -9.13 -15.77 -9.00
N GLY A 127 -9.87 -16.13 -10.04
CA GLY A 127 -11.23 -15.63 -10.24
C GLY A 127 -11.60 -15.50 -11.71
N HIS A 128 -12.90 -15.36 -11.98
CA HIS A 128 -13.43 -15.14 -13.32
C HIS A 128 -12.77 -13.95 -14.04
N THR A 129 -12.69 -14.03 -15.36
CA THR A 129 -12.37 -12.89 -16.24
C THR A 129 -13.34 -11.73 -15.97
N ASP A 130 -12.90 -10.48 -16.15
CA ASP A 130 -13.69 -9.26 -15.87
C ASP A 130 -14.01 -9.01 -14.37
N GLY A 131 -13.13 -9.49 -13.49
CA GLY A 131 -13.27 -9.31 -12.03
C GLY A 131 -12.60 -8.06 -11.46
N GLY A 132 -11.83 -7.29 -12.24
CA GLY A 132 -11.01 -6.18 -11.74
C GLY A 132 -9.62 -6.59 -11.22
N LYS A 133 -9.16 -7.82 -11.51
CA LYS A 133 -7.85 -8.34 -11.08
C LYS A 133 -6.69 -7.46 -11.58
N THR A 134 -6.74 -7.05 -12.84
CA THR A 134 -5.75 -6.19 -13.49
C THR A 134 -5.67 -4.83 -12.79
N ASN A 135 -6.81 -4.17 -12.52
CA ASN A 135 -6.85 -2.92 -11.75
C ASN A 135 -6.15 -3.08 -10.39
N THR A 136 -6.52 -4.12 -9.62
CA THR A 136 -5.91 -4.36 -8.30
C THR A 136 -4.40 -4.62 -8.42
N ALA A 137 -3.97 -5.42 -9.40
CA ALA A 137 -2.56 -5.72 -9.62
C ALA A 137 -1.74 -4.47 -10.00
N LEU A 138 -2.28 -3.63 -10.88
CA LEU A 138 -1.67 -2.38 -11.28
C LEU A 138 -1.62 -1.38 -10.11
N TRP A 139 -2.68 -1.30 -9.30
CA TRP A 139 -2.71 -0.45 -8.11
C TRP A 139 -1.65 -0.89 -7.07
N LEU A 140 -1.44 -2.20 -6.92
CA LEU A 140 -0.36 -2.73 -6.06
C LEU A 140 1.02 -2.40 -6.63
N ALA A 141 1.20 -2.48 -7.95
CA ALA A 141 2.44 -2.07 -8.61
C ALA A 141 2.72 -0.58 -8.41
N PHE A 142 1.69 0.28 -8.56
CA PHE A 142 1.77 1.70 -8.26
C PHE A 142 2.23 1.97 -6.83
N LEU A 143 1.63 1.30 -5.84
CA LEU A 143 2.05 1.43 -4.44
C LEU A 143 3.51 0.98 -4.21
N ALA A 144 3.94 -0.10 -4.89
CA ALA A 144 5.31 -0.58 -4.78
C ALA A 144 6.32 0.44 -5.35
N LEU A 145 6.01 1.05 -6.50
CA LEU A 145 6.82 2.13 -7.10
C LEU A 145 6.85 3.41 -6.26
N LEU A 146 5.80 3.68 -5.48
CA LEU A 146 5.77 4.80 -4.54
C LEU A 146 6.58 4.53 -3.26
N ASP A 147 6.59 3.28 -2.79
CA ASP A 147 7.35 2.89 -1.59
C ASP A 147 8.86 2.84 -1.87
N ASP A 148 9.24 2.38 -3.06
CA ASP A 148 10.63 2.23 -3.49
C ASP A 148 10.92 3.06 -4.76
N PRO A 149 11.70 4.15 -4.65
CA PRO A 149 12.03 5.01 -5.78
C PRO A 149 12.99 4.36 -6.79
N ASP A 150 13.71 3.31 -6.41
CA ASP A 150 14.67 2.62 -7.28
C ASP A 150 14.05 1.38 -7.95
N MET A 151 12.86 0.96 -7.51
CA MET A 151 12.11 -0.15 -8.09
C MET A 151 11.59 0.21 -9.48
N VAL A 152 11.64 -0.78 -10.39
CA VAL A 152 11.03 -0.71 -11.72
C VAL A 152 9.86 -1.68 -11.85
N LEU A 153 8.89 -1.33 -12.70
CA LEU A 153 7.73 -2.15 -13.03
C LEU A 153 7.99 -2.90 -14.33
N ALA A 154 7.82 -4.22 -14.33
CA ALA A 154 7.79 -5.04 -15.53
C ALA A 154 6.36 -5.53 -15.79
N THR A 155 5.75 -5.20 -16.93
CA THR A 155 4.35 -5.57 -17.20
C THR A 155 4.11 -5.99 -18.63
N ASN A 156 3.16 -6.88 -18.88
CA ASN A 156 2.67 -7.21 -20.23
C ASN A 156 1.39 -6.45 -20.60
N VAL A 157 0.91 -5.55 -19.74
CA VAL A 157 -0.20 -4.62 -20.03
C VAL A 157 0.38 -3.42 -20.77
N THR A 158 0.35 -3.42 -22.10
CA THR A 158 1.06 -2.45 -22.94
C THR A 158 0.36 -1.10 -23.03
N THR A 159 -0.92 -1.05 -22.65
CA THR A 159 -1.72 0.18 -22.61
C THR A 159 -1.58 0.98 -21.32
N LEU A 160 -0.85 0.46 -20.32
CA LEU A 160 -0.60 1.16 -19.06
C LEU A 160 0.21 2.43 -19.30
N GLU A 161 -0.30 3.59 -18.89
CA GLU A 161 0.40 4.88 -18.90
C GLU A 161 0.14 5.60 -17.57
N PHE A 162 1.20 5.90 -16.80
CA PHE A 162 1.04 6.65 -15.55
C PHE A 162 0.88 8.14 -15.83
N HIS A 163 0.07 8.83 -15.03
CA HIS A 163 -0.11 10.30 -15.13
C HIS A 163 1.10 11.10 -14.59
N ASP A 164 2.10 10.41 -14.04
CA ASP A 164 3.36 10.97 -13.54
C ASP A 164 4.53 10.44 -14.37
N ASP A 165 5.21 11.35 -15.09
CA ASP A 165 6.35 11.03 -15.96
C ASP A 165 7.46 10.23 -15.26
N ALA A 166 7.70 10.47 -13.96
CA ALA A 166 8.77 9.77 -13.22
C ALA A 166 8.38 8.34 -12.80
N LEU A 167 7.07 8.05 -12.71
CA LEU A 167 6.59 6.68 -12.59
C LEU A 167 6.62 5.98 -13.95
N ASP A 168 6.18 6.67 -14.99
CA ASP A 168 6.12 6.13 -16.35
C ASP A 168 7.51 5.75 -16.90
N GLU A 169 8.54 6.57 -16.64
CA GLU A 169 9.94 6.26 -17.00
C GLU A 169 10.49 4.96 -16.37
N ARG A 170 9.83 4.43 -15.32
CA ARG A 170 10.20 3.19 -14.62
C ARG A 170 9.37 1.98 -15.05
N VAL A 171 8.51 2.13 -16.05
CA VAL A 171 7.72 1.05 -16.62
C VAL A 171 8.46 0.41 -17.79
N HIS A 172 8.60 -0.91 -17.74
CA HIS A 172 9.16 -1.72 -18.80
C HIS A 172 8.14 -2.74 -19.26
N TYR A 173 7.77 -2.67 -20.54
CA TYR A 173 6.89 -3.68 -21.11
C TYR A 173 7.68 -4.94 -21.45
N VAL A 174 7.21 -6.08 -20.95
CA VAL A 174 7.82 -7.39 -21.17
C VAL A 174 6.79 -8.36 -21.71
N GLU A 175 7.10 -8.98 -22.84
CA GLU A 175 6.25 -9.96 -23.51
C GLU A 175 6.81 -11.38 -23.37
N SER A 176 7.99 -11.55 -22.77
CA SER A 176 8.61 -12.87 -22.59
C SER A 176 9.40 -13.04 -21.29
N LYS A 177 9.62 -14.31 -20.91
CA LYS A 177 10.49 -14.69 -19.78
C LYS A 177 11.92 -14.17 -19.96
N SER A 178 12.47 -14.18 -21.17
CA SER A 178 13.83 -13.71 -21.42
C SER A 178 13.95 -12.21 -21.17
N GLU A 179 12.99 -11.40 -21.64
CA GLU A 179 12.97 -9.95 -21.37
C GLU A 179 12.85 -9.64 -19.88
N LEU A 180 11.98 -10.36 -19.16
CA LEU A 180 11.88 -10.22 -17.71
C LEU A 180 13.20 -10.61 -17.01
N ARG A 181 13.89 -11.64 -17.50
CA ARG A 181 15.18 -12.07 -16.95
C ARG A 181 16.28 -11.05 -17.20
N ASP A 182 16.31 -10.44 -18.38
CA ASP A 182 17.26 -9.39 -18.74
C ASP A 182 17.07 -8.17 -17.83
N LEU A 183 15.82 -7.77 -17.54
CA LEU A 183 15.55 -6.73 -16.55
C LEU A 183 16.08 -7.11 -15.16
N CYS A 184 15.90 -8.36 -14.73
CA CYS A 184 16.47 -8.86 -13.46
C CYS A 184 18.00 -8.88 -13.41
N ASP A 185 18.69 -8.76 -14.54
CA ASP A 185 20.14 -8.61 -14.58
C ASP A 185 20.57 -7.12 -14.65
N GLU A 186 19.66 -6.22 -15.03
CA GLU A 186 19.89 -4.77 -15.10
C GLU A 186 19.52 -4.02 -13.81
N TYR A 187 18.44 -4.43 -13.14
CA TYR A 187 17.88 -3.76 -11.97
C TYR A 187 17.90 -4.66 -10.73
N ASP A 188 18.12 -4.05 -9.56
CA ASP A 188 18.24 -4.75 -8.28
C ASP A 188 16.86 -5.11 -7.67
N ASP A 189 15.82 -4.32 -7.93
CA ASP A 189 14.46 -4.50 -7.40
C ASP A 189 13.42 -4.31 -8.50
N ILE A 190 12.64 -5.36 -8.76
CA ILE A 190 11.65 -5.39 -9.85
C ILE A 190 10.32 -5.86 -9.29
N PHE A 191 9.25 -5.18 -9.69
CA PHE A 191 7.89 -5.61 -9.45
C PHE A 191 7.25 -5.97 -10.79
N ALA A 192 6.96 -7.25 -11.01
CA ALA A 192 6.35 -7.70 -12.25
C ALA A 192 4.82 -7.86 -12.10
N VAL A 193 4.05 -7.42 -13.07
CA VAL A 193 2.62 -7.74 -13.22
C VAL A 193 2.47 -8.54 -14.51
N LEU A 194 2.16 -9.82 -14.38
CA LEU A 194 1.94 -10.71 -15.52
C LEU A 194 0.44 -11.03 -15.60
N ASP A 195 -0.26 -10.23 -16.40
CA ASP A 195 -1.68 -10.41 -16.66
C ASP A 195 -1.92 -11.57 -17.63
N GLU A 196 -3.08 -12.21 -17.49
CA GLU A 196 -3.51 -13.38 -18.25
C GLU A 196 -2.53 -14.58 -18.27
N PHE A 197 -1.54 -14.61 -17.38
CA PHE A 197 -0.44 -15.59 -17.41
C PHE A 197 -0.91 -17.06 -17.35
N SER A 198 -2.07 -17.36 -16.76
CA SER A 198 -2.59 -18.73 -16.73
C SER A 198 -2.99 -19.30 -18.09
N THR A 199 -3.16 -18.46 -19.12
CA THR A 199 -3.40 -18.91 -20.51
C THR A 199 -2.19 -19.67 -21.04
N GLU A 200 -1.01 -19.11 -20.86
CA GLU A 200 0.29 -19.67 -21.26
C GLU A 200 0.80 -20.70 -20.25
N ALA A 201 0.50 -20.50 -18.96
CA ALA A 201 0.88 -21.40 -17.86
C ALA A 201 -0.20 -22.45 -17.51
N ASN A 202 -1.02 -22.86 -18.48
CA ASN A 202 -2.13 -23.78 -18.23
C ASN A 202 -1.65 -25.16 -17.78
N ALA A 203 -2.09 -25.58 -16.59
CA ALA A 203 -1.72 -26.87 -15.97
C ALA A 203 -2.06 -28.12 -16.82
N GLN A 204 -2.96 -28.02 -17.81
CA GLN A 204 -3.36 -29.15 -18.66
C GLN A 204 -2.54 -29.27 -19.95
N THR A 205 -2.03 -28.17 -20.50
CA THR A 205 -1.40 -28.14 -21.84
C THR A 205 0.07 -27.74 -21.81
N SER A 206 0.48 -26.87 -20.89
CA SER A 206 1.79 -26.20 -20.92
C SER A 206 2.59 -26.40 -19.63
N ASN A 207 2.15 -27.32 -18.75
CA ASN A 207 2.79 -27.58 -17.46
C ASN A 207 4.27 -28.03 -17.60
N TYR A 208 4.63 -28.64 -18.72
CA TYR A 208 6.02 -29.00 -19.00
C TYR A 208 6.89 -27.75 -19.22
N ASP A 209 6.43 -26.80 -20.05
CA ASP A 209 7.18 -25.59 -20.39
C ASP A 209 7.30 -24.63 -19.19
N VAL A 210 6.25 -24.51 -18.36
CA VAL A 210 6.32 -23.74 -17.10
C VAL A 210 7.37 -24.34 -16.16
N ASN A 211 7.37 -25.67 -16.00
CA ASN A 211 8.33 -26.35 -15.12
C ASN A 211 9.76 -26.36 -15.69
N GLU A 212 9.93 -26.39 -17.02
CA GLU A 212 11.24 -26.39 -17.65
C GLU A 212 11.85 -24.99 -17.74
N HIS A 213 11.05 -23.97 -18.07
CA HIS A 213 11.56 -22.64 -18.43
C HIS A 213 11.25 -21.55 -17.41
N PHE A 214 10.11 -21.61 -16.72
CA PHE A 214 9.70 -20.56 -15.77
C PHE A 214 10.02 -20.88 -14.31
N TYR A 215 10.17 -22.17 -13.97
CA TYR A 215 10.40 -22.65 -12.60
C TYR A 215 11.62 -21.98 -11.94
N GLU A 216 12.71 -21.83 -12.69
CA GLU A 216 13.94 -21.22 -12.16
C GLU A 216 13.70 -19.77 -11.70
N LEU A 217 13.00 -18.99 -12.50
CA LEU A 217 12.66 -17.59 -12.20
C LEU A 217 11.78 -17.51 -10.95
N VAL A 218 10.75 -18.36 -10.85
CA VAL A 218 9.82 -18.39 -9.70
C VAL A 218 10.50 -18.88 -8.42
N THR A 219 11.39 -19.87 -8.51
CA THR A 219 12.13 -20.40 -7.36
C THR A 219 13.17 -19.40 -6.86
N PHE A 220 13.85 -18.68 -7.76
CA PHE A 220 14.91 -17.75 -7.41
C PHE A 220 14.49 -16.28 -7.34
N LYS A 221 13.20 -15.96 -7.50
CA LYS A 221 12.66 -14.58 -7.46
C LYS A 221 13.25 -13.71 -6.34
N SER A 222 13.32 -14.21 -5.11
CA SER A 222 13.88 -13.46 -3.97
C SER A 222 15.38 -13.11 -4.13
N LYS A 223 16.16 -13.91 -4.86
CA LYS A 223 17.58 -13.64 -5.16
C LYS A 223 17.75 -12.71 -6.36
N LEU A 224 16.75 -12.67 -7.23
CA LEU A 224 16.71 -11.83 -8.43
C LEU A 224 16.13 -10.44 -8.14
N GLY A 225 15.80 -10.12 -6.89
CA GLY A 225 15.10 -8.87 -6.56
C GLY A 225 13.66 -8.83 -7.08
N LEU A 226 13.15 -9.94 -7.58
CA LEU A 226 11.87 -10.01 -8.28
C LEU A 226 10.74 -10.26 -7.28
N ARG A 227 9.77 -9.36 -7.27
CA ARG A 227 8.42 -9.53 -6.73
C ARG A 227 7.47 -9.60 -7.91
N MET A 228 6.43 -10.42 -7.86
CA MET A 228 5.57 -10.57 -9.03
C MET A 228 4.13 -10.93 -8.72
N ILE A 229 3.20 -10.30 -9.41
CA ILE A 229 1.79 -10.65 -9.42
C ILE A 229 1.52 -11.51 -10.65
N VAL A 230 0.88 -12.65 -10.43
CA VAL A 230 0.45 -13.55 -11.51
C VAL A 230 -1.06 -13.60 -11.51
N ILE A 231 -1.69 -13.36 -12.67
CA ILE A 231 -3.15 -13.35 -12.80
C ILE A 231 -3.62 -14.62 -13.53
N GLY A 232 -4.56 -15.32 -12.89
CA GLY A 232 -5.25 -16.48 -13.45
C GLY A 232 -6.74 -16.23 -13.72
N HIS A 233 -7.36 -17.17 -14.45
CA HIS A 233 -8.72 -17.06 -14.98
C HIS A 233 -9.73 -17.99 -14.33
N ARG A 234 -9.29 -19.03 -13.60
CA ARG A 234 -10.21 -19.94 -12.89
C ARG A 234 -10.31 -19.62 -11.40
N GLU A 235 -11.53 -19.72 -10.88
CA GLU A 235 -11.83 -19.57 -9.46
C GLU A 235 -11.21 -20.67 -8.60
N ASP A 236 -11.05 -21.87 -9.16
CA ASP A 236 -10.51 -23.02 -8.44
C ASP A 236 -8.97 -23.05 -8.41
N GLY A 237 -8.32 -22.09 -9.07
CA GLY A 237 -6.88 -21.95 -9.18
C GLY A 237 -6.17 -23.15 -9.83
N TYR A 238 -6.90 -24.07 -10.46
CA TYR A 238 -6.32 -25.26 -11.09
C TYR A 238 -5.79 -25.01 -12.50
N ASP A 239 -6.07 -23.85 -13.11
CA ASP A 239 -5.37 -23.40 -14.32
C ASP A 239 -3.91 -23.03 -14.05
N ILE A 240 -3.62 -22.52 -12.85
CA ILE A 240 -2.27 -22.13 -12.45
C ILE A 240 -1.40 -23.37 -12.25
N ALA A 241 -0.23 -23.37 -12.90
CA ALA A 241 0.75 -24.44 -12.77
C ALA A 241 1.14 -24.70 -11.30
N PRO A 242 1.32 -25.97 -10.87
CA PRO A 242 1.69 -26.31 -9.50
C PRO A 242 2.90 -25.53 -8.96
N ALA A 243 3.92 -25.31 -9.79
CA ALA A 243 5.11 -24.54 -9.42
C ALA A 243 4.77 -23.12 -8.92
N LEU A 244 3.82 -22.44 -9.56
CA LEU A 244 3.42 -21.09 -9.17
C LEU A 244 2.64 -21.14 -7.85
N ARG A 245 1.79 -22.15 -7.65
CA ARG A 245 1.02 -22.34 -6.41
C ARG A 245 1.89 -22.68 -5.22
N GLU A 246 2.95 -23.48 -5.40
CA GLU A 246 3.89 -23.83 -4.33
C GLU A 246 4.74 -22.64 -3.88
N HIS A 247 4.90 -21.65 -4.77
CA HIS A 247 5.75 -20.49 -4.56
C HIS A 247 4.98 -19.19 -4.29
N SER A 248 3.64 -19.25 -4.29
CA SER A 248 2.79 -18.11 -3.99
C SER A 248 2.94 -17.71 -2.53
N THR A 249 2.87 -16.40 -2.29
CA THR A 249 2.79 -15.83 -0.94
C THR A 249 1.35 -15.81 -0.47
N TYR A 250 0.44 -15.44 -1.37
CA TYR A 250 -1.00 -15.41 -1.14
C TYR A 250 -1.74 -15.86 -2.39
N PHE A 251 -2.93 -16.40 -2.19
CA PHE A 251 -3.96 -16.50 -3.20
C PHE A 251 -4.93 -15.35 -3.00
N VAL A 252 -5.14 -14.56 -4.05
CA VAL A 252 -5.97 -13.37 -3.99
C VAL A 252 -7.28 -13.65 -4.71
N LYS A 253 -8.37 -13.62 -3.95
CA LYS A 253 -9.72 -13.69 -4.49
C LYS A 253 -10.22 -12.28 -4.73
N GLN A 254 -10.42 -11.96 -6.00
CA GLN A 254 -11.02 -10.70 -6.40
C GLN A 254 -12.55 -10.84 -6.38
N VAL A 255 -13.22 -9.89 -5.76
CA VAL A 255 -14.68 -9.85 -5.68
C VAL A 255 -15.18 -8.52 -6.23
N ARG A 256 -16.28 -8.59 -6.95
CA ARG A 256 -17.01 -7.46 -7.53
C ARG A 256 -18.39 -7.43 -6.90
N GLU A 257 -18.71 -6.32 -6.24
CA GLU A 257 -20.04 -6.00 -5.76
C GLU A 257 -20.70 -5.09 -6.81
N GLU A 258 -21.73 -5.60 -7.47
CA GLU A 258 -22.49 -4.83 -8.46
C GLU A 258 -23.51 -3.92 -7.78
N HIS A 259 -23.48 -2.63 -8.10
CA HIS A 259 -24.43 -1.65 -7.59
C HIS A 259 -25.30 -1.10 -8.73
N ASP A 260 -26.64 -1.26 -8.63
CA ASP A 260 -27.59 -0.92 -9.71
C ASP A 260 -27.47 0.52 -10.27
N LEU A 261 -27.06 1.49 -9.45
CA LEU A 261 -27.04 2.92 -9.79
C LEU A 261 -25.71 3.62 -9.43
N GLU A 262 -24.73 2.88 -8.94
CA GLU A 262 -23.41 3.37 -8.53
C GLU A 262 -22.33 2.61 -9.30
N ALA A 263 -21.08 3.05 -9.22
CA ALA A 263 -19.98 2.27 -9.78
C ALA A 263 -19.85 0.96 -9.02
N ASP A 264 -19.46 -0.11 -9.70
CA ASP A 264 -19.19 -1.38 -9.04
C ASP A 264 -18.04 -1.22 -8.04
N GLU A 265 -18.17 -1.86 -6.89
CA GLU A 265 -17.19 -1.79 -5.82
C GLU A 265 -16.39 -3.10 -5.82
N TYR A 266 -15.06 -2.98 -5.77
CA TYR A 266 -14.17 -4.12 -5.88
C TYR A 266 -13.44 -4.31 -4.55
N HIS A 267 -13.34 -5.56 -4.08
CA HIS A 267 -12.51 -5.89 -2.93
C HIS A 267 -11.61 -7.10 -3.22
N ALA A 268 -10.48 -7.17 -2.52
CA ALA A 268 -9.47 -8.20 -2.69
C ALA A 268 -9.18 -8.90 -1.37
N GLU A 269 -9.46 -10.20 -1.32
CA GLU A 269 -9.26 -11.06 -0.14
C GLU A 269 -7.97 -11.88 -0.30
N PHE A 270 -7.06 -11.82 0.68
CA PHE A 270 -5.76 -12.50 0.64
C PHE A 270 -5.78 -13.76 1.53
N TYR A 271 -5.46 -14.91 0.95
CA TYR A 271 -5.50 -16.22 1.59
C TYR A 271 -4.15 -16.94 1.54
N ASP A 272 -3.87 -17.79 2.53
CA ASP A 272 -2.64 -18.59 2.58
C ASP A 272 -2.63 -19.73 1.54
N ALA A 273 -3.78 -20.35 1.27
CA ALA A 273 -3.86 -21.51 0.39
C ALA A 273 -5.23 -21.70 -0.27
N ILE A 274 -5.25 -22.56 -1.30
CA ILE A 274 -6.46 -23.13 -1.91
C ILE A 274 -6.44 -24.65 -1.66
N ASP A 275 -7.45 -25.16 -0.96
CA ASP A 275 -7.62 -26.59 -0.65
C ASP A 275 -8.92 -27.10 -1.27
N ASP A 276 -8.80 -28.07 -2.20
CA ASP A 276 -9.92 -28.59 -2.99
C ASP A 276 -10.82 -27.50 -3.62
N GLY A 277 -10.19 -26.42 -4.11
CA GLY A 277 -10.88 -25.28 -4.72
C GLY A 277 -11.50 -24.29 -3.73
N ASN A 278 -11.26 -24.46 -2.42
CA ASN A 278 -11.71 -23.54 -1.38
C ASN A 278 -10.54 -22.73 -0.84
N PHE A 279 -10.73 -21.43 -0.71
CA PHE A 279 -9.77 -20.53 -0.07
C PHE A 279 -9.71 -20.77 1.43
N VAL A 280 -8.50 -20.88 1.98
CA VAL A 280 -8.27 -21.15 3.41
C VAL A 280 -7.19 -20.23 3.98
N GLY A 281 -7.37 -19.85 5.24
CA GLY A 281 -6.42 -18.99 5.96
C GLY A 281 -6.46 -17.54 5.47
N GLU A 282 -7.61 -16.88 5.58
CA GLU A 282 -7.72 -15.45 5.27
C GLU A 282 -6.79 -14.62 6.16
N GLN A 283 -6.00 -13.74 5.55
CA GLN A 283 -4.99 -12.94 6.23
C GLN A 283 -5.42 -11.48 6.38
N PHE A 284 -5.96 -10.90 5.32
CA PHE A 284 -6.52 -9.55 5.28
C PHE A 284 -7.33 -9.35 4.00
N THR A 285 -8.15 -8.30 4.02
CA THR A 285 -8.99 -7.88 2.91
C THR A 285 -8.77 -6.41 2.65
N ILE A 286 -8.67 -6.04 1.38
CA ILE A 286 -8.68 -4.67 0.90
C ILE A 286 -10.10 -4.39 0.44
N ASP A 287 -10.79 -3.50 1.13
CA ASP A 287 -12.19 -3.18 0.90
C ASP A 287 -12.45 -1.71 1.23
N PRO A 288 -12.74 -0.85 0.23
CA PRO A 288 -12.66 -1.14 -1.20
C PRO A 288 -11.21 -1.12 -1.72
N VAL A 289 -10.97 -1.78 -2.85
CA VAL A 289 -9.76 -1.58 -3.66
C VAL A 289 -9.91 -0.26 -4.43
N PRO A 290 -8.94 0.67 -4.31
CA PRO A 290 -8.97 1.89 -5.09
C PRO A 290 -8.85 1.62 -6.60
N SER A 291 -9.54 2.43 -7.40
CA SER A 291 -9.32 2.47 -8.85
C SER A 291 -7.96 3.10 -9.15
N ILE A 292 -7.23 2.57 -10.12
CA ILE A 292 -5.99 3.19 -10.61
C ILE A 292 -6.24 4.35 -11.57
N GLU A 293 -7.47 4.53 -12.08
CA GLU A 293 -7.82 5.55 -13.09
C GLU A 293 -7.47 7.00 -12.69
N SER A 294 -7.29 7.28 -11.39
CA SER A 294 -6.81 8.59 -10.92
C SER A 294 -5.32 8.83 -11.12
N ASP A 295 -4.54 7.77 -11.33
CA ASP A 295 -3.09 7.77 -11.30
C ASP A 295 -2.48 7.18 -12.59
N ALA A 296 -3.23 6.35 -13.33
CA ALA A 296 -2.84 5.76 -14.61
C ALA A 296 -4.04 5.47 -15.51
N ASP A 297 -3.80 5.44 -16.82
CA ASP A 297 -4.74 4.90 -17.81
C ASP A 297 -4.28 3.50 -18.25
N TYR A 298 -5.22 2.60 -18.51
CA TYR A 298 -5.00 1.33 -19.20
C TYR A 298 -6.29 0.85 -19.86
N ASP A 299 -6.20 -0.02 -20.87
CA ASP A 299 -7.36 -0.65 -21.51
C ASP A 299 -7.70 -1.96 -20.79
N PRO A 300 -8.81 -2.05 -20.05
CA PRO A 300 -9.20 -3.28 -19.35
C PRO A 300 -9.61 -4.41 -20.30
N ASP A 301 -9.89 -4.11 -21.57
CA ASP A 301 -10.20 -5.11 -22.60
C ASP A 301 -8.94 -5.56 -23.39
N GLU A 302 -7.75 -5.06 -23.03
CA GLU A 302 -6.48 -5.50 -23.63
C GLU A 302 -6.25 -6.99 -23.37
N THR A 303 -5.96 -7.74 -24.44
CA THR A 303 -5.50 -9.13 -24.32
C THR A 303 -3.98 -9.14 -24.17
N ALA A 304 -3.51 -9.21 -22.93
CA ALA A 304 -2.10 -9.28 -22.61
C ALA A 304 -1.53 -10.70 -22.88
N THR A 305 -0.36 -10.80 -23.51
CA THR A 305 0.30 -12.08 -23.80
C THR A 305 1.68 -12.14 -23.17
N PHE A 306 2.12 -13.33 -22.75
CA PHE A 306 3.45 -13.51 -22.20
C PHE A 306 4.06 -14.87 -22.56
N GLU A 307 5.13 -14.86 -23.34
CA GLU A 307 5.81 -16.06 -23.82
C GLU A 307 6.75 -16.65 -22.76
N ILE A 308 6.49 -17.91 -22.38
CA ILE A 308 7.32 -18.63 -21.39
C ILE A 308 8.57 -19.26 -22.04
N THR A 309 8.49 -19.54 -23.33
CA THR A 309 9.56 -20.11 -24.17
C THR A 309 10.26 -19.02 -24.98
N ASP A 310 11.54 -19.23 -25.31
CA ASP A 310 12.34 -18.32 -26.16
C ASP A 310 12.14 -18.60 -27.66
#